data_AF-A0AAN8XN84-F1
#
_entry.id   AF-A0AAN8XN84-F1
#
_cell.length_a   1.000
_cell.length_b   1.000
_cell.length_c   1.000
_cell.angle_alpha   90.00
_cell.angle_beta   90.00
_cell.angle_gamma   90.00
#
_symmetry.space_group_name_H-M   'P 1'
#
loop_
_entity.id
_entity.type
_entity.pdbx_description
1 polymer ?
#
loop_
_entity_poly.entity_id
_entity_poly.type
_entity_poly.pdbx_seq_one_letter_code
_entity_poly.pdbx_strand_id
1 'polypeptide(L)'
;MPSGASASKKSFKRPPVEKGRWASKGTKPLPEQASIQHVLSLIVVHGCRKVLFIQTEVKIALYSIGLFFGSLICDFLPLPKVYMGQKDNIFNVYFVKVAWAWLILVVGAFNLLTSATIGCGRREVIKRHMARLLVATCLWYFWSQWFFGLVEHRTGACLGKAIIKDKYECNEGGYHWHSFDISGHAFLLVYLNLLIVEEAKSIVGWEGIREQIRNEDHKRSEPHQEADSKTVLDVLPEREYTILKLNYDQFTPYIRGLFFIMTCMSILSDVMLTCTIIFFHTMPQKIAGGAIAMFTWFITY
;
A
#
# COMPACT_ATOMS: atom_id res chain seq x y z
N MET A 1 94.24 23.20 16.17
CA MET A 1 93.97 22.25 15.06
C MET A 1 94.03 20.84 15.63
N PRO A 2 93.15 19.90 15.26
CA PRO A 2 91.71 20.03 15.05
C PRO A 2 90.89 18.94 15.80
N SER A 3 89.64 19.31 16.11
CA SER A 3 88.39 18.57 15.83
C SER A 3 88.12 17.16 16.39
N GLY A 4 87.00 17.04 17.11
CA GLY A 4 86.34 15.76 17.34
C GLY A 4 85.10 15.83 18.23
N ALA A 5 84.15 16.72 17.92
CA ALA A 5 82.82 16.66 18.52
C ALA A 5 82.12 15.37 18.06
N SER A 6 81.62 14.55 19.00
CA SER A 6 80.68 13.47 18.70
C SER A 6 79.40 13.67 19.49
N ALA A 7 78.32 13.84 18.73
CA ALA A 7 77.00 14.22 19.20
C ALA A 7 76.22 13.03 19.77
N SER A 8 75.55 13.32 20.89
CA SER A 8 74.27 12.79 21.37
C SER A 8 73.55 11.74 20.50
N LYS A 9 73.28 10.57 21.07
CA LYS A 9 72.03 9.82 20.86
C LYS A 9 71.54 9.25 22.19
N LYS A 10 70.81 10.06 22.96
CA LYS A 10 69.94 9.54 24.04
C LYS A 10 68.80 8.75 23.39
N SER A 11 68.80 7.43 23.60
CA SER A 11 67.70 6.54 23.21
C SER A 11 66.46 6.89 24.04
N PHE A 12 65.53 7.62 23.43
CA PHE A 12 64.20 7.84 24.01
C PHE A 12 63.38 6.58 23.76
N LYS A 13 63.42 5.63 24.72
CA LYS A 13 62.43 4.54 24.76
C LYS A 13 61.06 5.20 24.96
N ARG A 14 60.23 5.19 23.92
CA ARG A 14 58.81 5.59 24.03
C ARG A 14 58.14 4.64 25.03
N PRO A 15 57.39 5.14 26.03
CA PRO A 15 56.57 4.27 26.86
C PRO A 15 55.56 3.55 25.95
N PRO A 16 55.14 2.32 26.30
CA PRO A 16 54.10 1.65 25.54
C PRO A 16 52.84 2.52 25.60
N VAL A 17 52.26 2.80 24.45
CA VAL A 17 50.95 3.43 24.34
C VAL A 17 49.98 2.52 25.10
N GLU A 18 49.62 2.93 26.31
CA GLU A 18 48.51 2.35 27.03
C GLU A 18 47.31 2.51 26.11
N LYS A 19 46.86 1.41 25.49
CA LYS A 19 45.55 1.37 24.85
C LYS A 19 44.53 1.56 25.96
N GLY A 20 44.19 2.82 26.23
CA GLY A 20 43.16 3.21 27.16
C GLY A 20 41.94 2.34 26.91
N ARG A 21 41.61 1.52 27.91
CA ARG A 21 40.56 0.49 27.86
C ARG A 21 39.15 1.10 27.90
N TRP A 22 39.02 2.35 27.50
CA TRP A 22 37.83 3.21 27.50
C TRP A 22 37.91 4.20 26.33
N ALA A 23 38.27 3.73 25.13
CA ALA A 23 37.85 4.45 23.93
C ALA A 23 36.32 4.37 23.92
N SER A 24 35.68 5.43 24.43
CA SER A 24 34.24 5.61 24.33
C SER A 24 33.88 5.38 22.87
N LYS A 25 33.23 4.24 22.56
CA LYS A 25 32.61 4.08 21.25
C LYS A 25 31.69 5.28 21.11
N GLY A 26 31.91 6.08 20.05
CA GLY A 26 31.26 7.38 19.85
C GLY A 26 29.80 7.38 20.29
N THR A 27 29.42 8.40 21.04
CA THR A 27 28.04 8.58 21.51
C THR A 27 27.16 8.85 20.30
N LYS A 28 26.23 7.94 20.01
CA LYS A 28 25.20 8.18 18.99
C LYS A 28 24.46 9.48 19.29
N PRO A 29 24.07 10.27 18.27
CA PRO A 29 23.31 11.50 18.47
C PRO A 29 21.98 11.20 19.17
N LEU A 30 21.66 12.00 20.19
CA LEU A 30 20.39 11.91 20.92
C LEU A 30 19.21 12.26 19.99
N PRO A 31 18.05 11.63 20.17
CA PRO A 31 16.85 12.03 19.43
C PRO A 31 16.40 13.42 19.89
N GLU A 32 15.88 14.20 18.95
CA GLU A 32 15.20 15.46 19.26
C GLU A 32 13.96 15.19 20.13
N GLN A 33 13.59 16.19 20.95
CA GLN A 33 12.39 16.10 21.79
C GLN A 33 11.15 15.83 20.92
N ALA A 34 10.41 14.77 21.25
CA ALA A 34 9.23 14.39 20.50
C ALA A 34 8.06 15.36 20.80
N SER A 35 7.53 15.99 19.75
CA SER A 35 6.31 16.79 19.84
C SER A 35 5.08 15.90 20.12
N ILE A 36 4.12 16.41 20.88
CA ILE A 36 2.85 15.71 21.18
C ILE A 36 2.12 15.31 19.89
N GLN A 37 2.11 16.19 18.88
CA GLN A 37 1.50 15.92 17.58
C GLN A 37 2.20 14.75 16.87
N HIS A 38 3.53 14.66 16.98
CA HIS A 38 4.30 13.58 16.42
C HIS A 38 3.93 12.25 17.10
N VAL A 39 3.88 12.23 18.44
CA VAL A 39 3.51 11.03 19.22
C VAL A 39 2.09 10.55 18.86
N LEU A 40 1.11 11.45 18.80
CA LEU A 40 -0.26 11.12 18.41
C LEU A 40 -0.31 10.53 16.99
N SER A 41 0.41 11.13 16.03
CA SER A 41 0.46 10.61 14.67
C SER A 41 1.05 9.20 14.58
N LEU A 42 2.04 8.88 15.43
CA LEU A 42 2.64 7.54 15.50
C LEU A 42 1.66 6.50 16.07
N ILE A 43 0.86 6.88 17.07
CA ILE A 43 -0.19 6.00 17.63
C ILE A 43 -1.23 5.67 16.55
N VAL A 44 -1.67 6.68 15.79
CA VAL A 44 -2.61 6.48 14.68
C VAL A 44 -2.01 5.58 13.61
N VAL A 45 -0.78 5.85 13.16
CA VAL A 45 -0.08 5.02 12.17
C VAL A 45 0.10 3.58 12.66
N HIS A 46 0.40 3.38 13.95
CA HIS A 46 0.51 2.04 14.53
C HIS A 46 -0.83 1.30 14.49
N GLY A 47 -1.92 1.97 14.84
CA GLY A 47 -3.28 1.43 14.72
C GLY A 47 -3.62 1.06 13.28
N CYS A 48 -3.40 1.97 12.33
CA CYS A 48 -3.61 1.75 10.91
C CYS A 48 -2.78 0.57 10.39
N ARG A 49 -1.51 0.46 10.79
CA ARG A 49 -0.62 -0.65 10.43
C ARG A 49 -1.21 -1.99 10.88
N LYS A 50 -1.73 -2.05 12.10
CA LYS A 50 -2.32 -3.28 12.67
C LYS A 50 -3.57 -3.73 11.92
N VAL A 51 -4.40 -2.78 11.48
CA VAL A 51 -5.61 -3.07 10.71
C VAL A 51 -5.29 -3.45 9.26
N LEU A 52 -4.41 -2.69 8.61
CA LEU A 52 -4.16 -2.85 7.18
C LEU A 52 -3.29 -4.07 6.86
N PHE A 53 -2.23 -4.32 7.63
CA PHE A 53 -1.26 -5.40 7.36
C PHE A 53 -1.64 -6.74 8.00
N ILE A 54 -2.93 -7.08 7.96
CA ILE A 54 -3.31 -8.49 8.06
C ILE A 54 -2.66 -9.21 6.87
N GLN A 55 -2.01 -10.34 7.13
CA GLN A 55 -1.32 -11.11 6.09
C GLN A 55 -2.23 -11.32 4.87
N THR A 56 -1.71 -11.04 3.67
CA THR A 56 -2.51 -11.07 2.45
C THR A 56 -3.14 -12.45 2.22
N GLU A 57 -2.43 -13.52 2.57
CA GLU A 57 -2.93 -14.91 2.55
C GLU A 57 -4.15 -15.10 3.45
N VAL A 58 -4.13 -14.54 4.66
CA VAL A 58 -5.25 -14.60 5.60
C VAL A 58 -6.44 -13.81 5.05
N LYS A 59 -6.22 -12.61 4.48
CA LYS A 59 -7.29 -11.85 3.83
C LYS A 59 -7.93 -12.61 2.68
N ILE A 60 -7.13 -13.23 1.81
CA ILE A 60 -7.60 -14.05 0.69
C ILE A 60 -8.44 -15.23 1.20
N ALA A 61 -7.98 -15.91 2.25
CA ALA A 61 -8.73 -17.00 2.87
C ALA A 61 -10.06 -16.50 3.46
N LEU A 62 -10.06 -15.38 4.19
CA LEU A 62 -11.26 -14.77 4.75
C LEU A 62 -12.26 -14.35 3.67
N TYR A 63 -11.80 -13.71 2.59
CA TYR A 63 -12.67 -13.35 1.47
C TYR A 63 -13.22 -14.58 0.76
N SER A 64 -12.41 -15.62 0.56
CA SER A 64 -12.85 -16.88 -0.05
C SER A 64 -13.91 -17.59 0.79
N ILE A 65 -13.69 -17.70 2.11
CA ILE A 65 -14.64 -18.29 3.05
C ILE A 65 -15.93 -17.48 3.09
N GLY A 66 -15.84 -16.14 3.19
CA GLY A 66 -17.01 -15.26 3.21
C GLY A 66 -17.82 -15.32 1.92
N LEU A 67 -17.15 -15.27 0.76
CA LEU A 67 -17.81 -15.35 -0.54
C LEU A 67 -18.43 -16.73 -0.81
N PHE A 68 -17.85 -17.80 -0.29
CA PHE A 68 -18.42 -19.14 -0.43
C PHE A 68 -19.50 -19.41 0.61
N PHE A 69 -19.12 -19.55 1.88
CA PHE A 69 -20.01 -19.96 2.96
C PHE A 69 -21.00 -18.85 3.35
N GLY A 70 -20.54 -17.61 3.43
CA GLY A 70 -21.42 -16.48 3.75
C GLY A 70 -22.50 -16.30 2.69
N SER A 71 -22.12 -16.35 1.42
CA SER A 71 -23.08 -16.26 0.31
C SER A 71 -24.03 -17.45 0.26
N LEU A 72 -23.54 -18.67 0.51
CA LEU A 72 -24.37 -19.87 0.57
C LEU A 72 -25.48 -19.71 1.63
N ILE A 73 -25.10 -19.29 2.85
CA ILE A 73 -26.05 -19.10 3.95
C ILE A 73 -27.07 -18.01 3.60
N CYS A 74 -26.62 -16.86 3.09
CA CYS A 74 -27.52 -15.73 2.78
C CYS A 74 -28.43 -15.99 1.56
N ASP A 75 -28.02 -16.84 0.62
CA ASP A 75 -28.86 -17.25 -0.49
C ASP A 75 -30.01 -18.17 0.00
N PHE A 76 -29.80 -18.99 1.03
CA PHE A 76 -30.86 -19.83 1.65
C PHE A 76 -31.68 -19.11 2.72
N LEU A 77 -31.09 -18.14 3.41
CA LEU A 77 -31.72 -17.35 4.47
C LEU A 77 -31.69 -15.87 4.09
N PRO A 78 -32.58 -15.41 3.18
CA PRO A 78 -32.62 -14.03 2.77
C PRO A 78 -33.00 -13.13 3.95
N LEU A 79 -32.07 -12.28 4.37
CA LEU A 79 -32.28 -11.31 5.44
C LEU A 79 -33.17 -10.15 4.96
N PRO A 80 -33.98 -9.53 5.85
CA PRO A 80 -34.80 -8.39 5.49
C PRO A 80 -33.93 -7.22 5.02
N LYS A 81 -34.41 -6.49 4.00
CA LYS A 81 -33.67 -5.37 3.41
C LYS A 81 -33.57 -4.23 4.41
N VAL A 82 -32.35 -3.99 4.91
CA VAL A 82 -31.97 -2.80 5.69
C VAL A 82 -31.38 -1.72 4.77
N TYR A 83 -31.14 -0.51 5.29
CA TYR A 83 -30.53 0.61 4.53
C TYR A 83 -29.28 0.18 3.73
N MET A 84 -28.42 -0.66 4.32
CA MET A 84 -27.21 -1.18 3.66
C MET A 84 -27.48 -2.14 2.49
N GLY A 85 -28.68 -2.70 2.39
CA GLY A 85 -29.13 -3.52 1.25
C GLY A 85 -29.83 -2.72 0.16
N GLN A 86 -30.02 -1.40 0.33
CA GLN A 86 -30.55 -0.54 -0.72
C GLN A 86 -29.47 -0.17 -1.73
N LYS A 87 -29.79 -0.28 -3.02
CA LYS A 87 -28.87 0.06 -4.12
C LYS A 87 -28.49 1.55 -4.12
N ASP A 88 -29.31 2.40 -3.53
CA ASP A 88 -29.14 3.85 -3.51
C ASP A 88 -28.54 4.37 -2.20
N ASN A 89 -28.04 3.48 -1.34
CA ASN A 89 -27.26 3.86 -0.16
C ASN A 89 -26.07 4.75 -0.57
N ILE A 90 -25.80 5.80 0.22
CA ILE A 90 -24.70 6.75 0.04
C ILE A 90 -23.37 6.01 -0.17
N PHE A 91 -23.10 4.95 0.59
CA PHE A 91 -21.87 4.18 0.45
C PHE A 91 -21.79 3.44 -0.89
N ASN A 92 -22.91 2.91 -1.40
CA ASN A 92 -22.90 2.24 -2.69
C ASN A 92 -22.70 3.25 -3.84
N VAL A 93 -23.35 4.41 -3.75
CA VAL A 93 -23.33 5.43 -4.82
C VAL A 93 -22.02 6.21 -4.86
N TYR A 94 -21.50 6.69 -3.73
CA TYR A 94 -20.32 7.56 -3.70
C TYR A 94 -19.01 6.79 -3.51
N PHE A 95 -19.05 5.69 -2.75
CA PHE A 95 -17.85 4.88 -2.54
C PHE A 95 -17.75 3.79 -3.58
N VAL A 96 -18.66 2.80 -3.64
CA VAL A 96 -18.48 1.62 -4.50
C VAL A 96 -18.45 1.98 -5.99
N LYS A 97 -19.40 2.77 -6.50
CA LYS A 97 -19.43 3.14 -7.93
C LYS A 97 -18.22 3.94 -8.39
N VAL A 98 -17.63 4.75 -7.52
CA VAL A 98 -16.51 5.66 -7.84
C VAL A 98 -15.20 5.18 -7.18
N ALA A 99 -15.19 3.95 -6.62
CA ALA A 99 -14.12 3.45 -5.78
C ALA A 99 -12.76 3.44 -6.50
N TRP A 100 -12.76 3.14 -7.80
CA TRP A 100 -11.53 3.10 -8.59
C TRP A 100 -10.89 4.48 -8.76
N ALA A 101 -11.69 5.54 -8.90
CA ALA A 101 -11.15 6.90 -8.97
C ALA A 101 -10.56 7.32 -7.61
N TRP A 102 -11.22 6.99 -6.50
CA TRP A 102 -10.68 7.20 -5.16
C TRP A 102 -9.37 6.43 -4.95
N LEU A 103 -9.30 5.19 -5.43
CA LEU A 103 -8.09 4.38 -5.38
C LEU A 103 -6.92 5.05 -6.12
N ILE A 104 -7.13 5.44 -7.38
CA ILE A 104 -6.09 6.10 -8.18
C ILE A 104 -5.62 7.38 -7.50
N LEU A 105 -6.56 8.20 -6.99
CA LEU A 105 -6.24 9.45 -6.34
C LEU A 105 -5.41 9.25 -5.06
N VAL A 106 -5.88 8.39 -4.15
CA VAL A 106 -5.26 8.22 -2.84
C VAL A 106 -3.99 7.36 -2.93
N VAL A 107 -4.06 6.19 -3.55
CA VAL A 107 -2.92 5.27 -3.68
C VAL A 107 -1.90 5.81 -4.67
N GLY A 108 -2.32 6.47 -5.75
CA GLY A 108 -1.42 7.15 -6.67
C GLY A 108 -0.64 8.28 -6.00
N ALA A 109 -1.31 9.13 -5.20
CA ALA A 109 -0.63 10.16 -4.42
C ALA A 109 0.35 9.55 -3.40
N PHE A 110 -0.08 8.52 -2.68
CA PHE A 110 0.75 7.84 -1.69
C PHE A 110 2.01 7.24 -2.32
N ASN A 111 1.86 6.53 -3.44
CA ASN A 111 2.97 5.92 -4.17
C ASN A 111 3.89 6.97 -4.80
N LEU A 112 3.35 8.08 -5.30
CA LEU A 112 4.15 9.18 -5.83
C LEU A 112 5.04 9.78 -4.74
N LEU A 113 4.48 10.11 -3.58
CA LEU A 113 5.23 10.72 -2.48
C LEU A 113 6.25 9.76 -1.87
N THR A 114 5.85 8.51 -1.59
CA THR A 114 6.77 7.51 -1.02
C THR A 114 7.93 7.18 -1.97
N SER A 115 7.66 6.99 -3.26
CA SER A 115 8.71 6.72 -4.25
C SER A 115 9.60 7.94 -4.53
N ALA A 116 9.07 9.16 -4.45
CA ALA A 116 9.88 10.38 -4.56
C ALA A 116 10.85 10.54 -3.38
N THR A 117 10.44 10.18 -2.16
CA THR A 117 11.33 10.19 -0.99
C THR A 117 12.35 9.06 -1.06
N ILE A 118 11.92 7.80 -1.14
CA ILE A 118 12.82 6.63 -1.11
C ILE A 118 13.74 6.62 -2.33
N GLY A 119 13.23 7.00 -3.50
CA GLY A 119 13.99 7.08 -4.74
C GLY A 119 14.85 8.34 -4.89
N CYS A 120 14.94 9.21 -3.88
CA CYS A 120 15.69 10.47 -3.93
C CYS A 120 15.35 11.35 -5.15
N GLY A 121 14.07 11.33 -5.57
CA GLY A 121 13.59 12.05 -6.75
C GLY A 121 13.95 11.43 -8.11
N ARG A 122 14.56 10.24 -8.16
CA ARG A 122 14.86 9.55 -9.42
C ARG A 122 13.57 9.11 -10.12
N ARG A 123 13.37 9.64 -11.32
CA ARG A 123 12.16 9.40 -12.14
C ARG A 123 11.93 7.91 -12.44
N GLU A 124 12.99 7.12 -12.61
CA GLU A 124 12.86 5.70 -12.94
C GLU A 124 12.21 4.87 -11.83
N VAL A 125 12.51 5.21 -10.56
CA VAL A 125 11.87 4.55 -9.41
C VAL A 125 10.39 4.91 -9.34
N ILE A 126 10.08 6.21 -9.48
CA ILE A 126 8.70 6.72 -9.48
C ILE A 126 7.89 6.07 -10.60
N LYS A 127 8.42 6.05 -11.83
CA LYS A 127 7.75 5.43 -12.99
C LYS A 127 7.45 3.95 -12.73
N ARG A 128 8.37 3.20 -12.12
CA ARG A 128 8.16 1.77 -11.82
C ARG A 128 7.00 1.56 -10.86
N HIS A 129 6.91 2.33 -9.77
CA HIS A 129 5.80 2.25 -8.82
C HIS A 129 4.47 2.69 -9.45
N MET A 130 4.48 3.75 -10.27
CA MET A 130 3.30 4.22 -11.01
C MET A 130 2.85 3.24 -12.09
N ALA A 131 3.77 2.54 -12.75
CA ALA A 131 3.45 1.56 -13.78
C ALA A 131 2.62 0.39 -13.22
N ARG A 132 2.85 -0.02 -11.97
CA ARG A 132 2.01 -1.05 -11.32
C ARG A 132 0.55 -0.61 -11.20
N LEU A 133 0.32 0.64 -10.79
CA LEU A 133 -1.02 1.20 -10.68
C LEU A 133 -1.69 1.35 -12.06
N LEU A 134 -0.91 1.68 -13.09
CA LEU A 134 -1.38 1.69 -14.47
C LEU A 134 -1.80 0.30 -14.94
N VAL A 135 -0.95 -0.71 -14.75
CA VAL A 135 -1.27 -2.12 -15.07
C VAL A 135 -2.53 -2.57 -14.35
N ALA A 136 -2.64 -2.26 -13.05
CA ALA A 136 -3.82 -2.59 -12.27
C ALA A 136 -5.09 -1.93 -12.83
N THR A 137 -4.99 -0.68 -13.29
CA THR A 137 -6.10 0.07 -13.93
C THR A 137 -6.49 -0.52 -15.27
N CYS A 138 -5.52 -0.94 -16.09
CA CYS A 138 -5.79 -1.63 -17.35
C CYS A 138 -6.52 -2.96 -17.11
N LEU A 139 -6.07 -3.75 -16.13
CA LEU A 139 -6.70 -5.02 -15.78
C LEU A 139 -8.12 -4.82 -15.23
N TRP A 140 -8.31 -3.83 -14.33
CA TRP A 140 -9.65 -3.47 -13.85
C TRP A 140 -10.58 -3.12 -15.01
N TYR A 141 -10.15 -2.22 -15.91
CA TYR A 141 -10.95 -1.79 -17.04
C TYR A 141 -11.30 -2.97 -17.96
N PHE A 142 -10.31 -3.81 -18.27
CA PHE A 142 -10.51 -5.02 -19.07
C PHE A 142 -11.57 -5.95 -18.47
N TRP A 143 -11.46 -6.27 -17.18
CA TRP A 143 -12.39 -7.18 -16.52
C TRP A 143 -13.79 -6.57 -16.39
N SER A 144 -13.89 -5.36 -15.82
CA SER A 144 -15.18 -4.80 -15.43
C SER A 144 -15.95 -4.18 -16.59
N GLN A 145 -15.27 -3.52 -17.53
CA GLN A 145 -15.95 -2.80 -18.62
C GLN A 145 -16.16 -3.67 -19.86
N TRP A 146 -15.26 -4.62 -20.11
CA TRP A 146 -15.33 -5.46 -21.31
C TRP A 146 -15.72 -6.90 -21.01
N PHE A 147 -14.96 -7.61 -20.17
CA PHE A 147 -15.16 -9.05 -19.97
C PHE A 147 -16.49 -9.38 -19.28
N PHE A 148 -16.87 -8.67 -18.22
CA PHE A 148 -18.15 -8.93 -17.53
C PHE A 148 -19.35 -8.66 -18.44
N GLY A 149 -19.33 -7.57 -19.23
CA GLY A 149 -20.36 -7.30 -20.23
C GLY A 149 -20.45 -8.37 -21.32
N LEU A 150 -19.29 -8.89 -21.76
CA LEU A 150 -19.24 -10.00 -22.72
C LEU A 150 -19.87 -11.28 -22.14
N VAL A 151 -19.57 -11.63 -20.89
CA VAL A 151 -20.16 -12.81 -20.22
C VAL A 151 -21.66 -12.64 -20.05
N GLU A 152 -22.12 -11.47 -19.62
CA GLU A 152 -23.55 -11.19 -19.45
C GLU A 152 -24.31 -11.32 -20.79
N HIS A 153 -23.75 -10.77 -21.88
CA HIS A 153 -24.35 -10.86 -23.21
C HIS A 153 -24.37 -12.28 -23.76
N ARG A 154 -23.29 -13.06 -23.54
CA ARG A 154 -23.19 -14.44 -24.05
C ARG A 154 -24.05 -15.45 -23.29
N THR A 155 -24.24 -15.25 -21.99
CA THR A 155 -25.01 -16.16 -21.12
C THR A 155 -26.47 -15.74 -20.99
N GLY A 156 -26.81 -14.53 -21.43
CA GLY A 156 -28.14 -13.97 -21.28
C GLY A 156 -29.16 -14.51 -22.28
N ALA A 157 -30.37 -14.69 -21.80
CA ALA A 157 -31.53 -15.05 -22.59
C ALA A 157 -32.76 -14.27 -22.13
N CYS A 158 -33.60 -13.90 -23.10
CA CYS A 158 -34.87 -13.22 -22.83
C CYS A 158 -35.95 -14.23 -22.45
N LEU A 159 -36.39 -14.23 -21.19
CA LEU A 159 -37.48 -15.09 -20.72
C LEU A 159 -38.81 -14.60 -21.31
N GLY A 160 -39.41 -15.43 -22.16
CA GLY A 160 -40.68 -15.14 -22.84
C GLY A 160 -40.55 -14.92 -24.36
N LYS A 161 -39.36 -14.59 -24.86
CA LYS A 161 -39.11 -14.48 -26.32
C LYS A 161 -37.64 -14.70 -26.68
N ALA A 162 -37.25 -15.96 -26.85
CA ALA A 162 -35.86 -16.39 -27.10
C ALA A 162 -35.20 -15.86 -28.40
N ILE A 163 -35.98 -15.24 -29.29
CA ILE A 163 -35.46 -14.61 -30.52
C ILE A 163 -34.73 -13.31 -30.20
N ILE A 164 -35.14 -12.60 -29.13
CA ILE A 164 -34.51 -11.35 -28.71
C ILE A 164 -33.21 -11.69 -27.99
N LYS A 165 -32.09 -11.26 -28.58
CA LYS A 165 -30.73 -11.48 -28.05
C LYS A 165 -30.14 -10.24 -27.39
N ASP A 166 -30.89 -9.14 -27.37
CA ASP A 166 -30.47 -7.91 -26.74
C ASP A 166 -31.24 -7.65 -25.44
N LYS A 167 -30.49 -7.21 -24.41
CA LYS A 167 -31.03 -6.96 -23.07
C LYS A 167 -32.00 -5.78 -23.07
N TYR A 168 -31.70 -4.72 -23.82
CA TYR A 168 -32.53 -3.52 -23.87
C TYR A 168 -33.84 -3.83 -24.59
N GLU A 169 -33.78 -4.46 -25.76
CA GLU A 169 -34.98 -4.88 -26.50
C GLU A 169 -35.86 -5.86 -25.70
N CYS A 170 -35.25 -6.76 -24.92
CA CYS A 170 -35.98 -7.70 -24.07
C CYS A 170 -36.78 -6.97 -22.98
N ASN A 171 -36.13 -6.05 -22.27
CA ASN A 171 -36.75 -5.31 -21.17
C ASN A 171 -37.78 -4.28 -21.69
N GLU A 172 -37.52 -3.61 -22.81
CA GLU A 172 -38.51 -2.72 -23.46
C GLU A 172 -39.75 -3.48 -23.93
N GLY A 173 -39.56 -4.74 -24.37
CA GLY A 173 -40.66 -5.65 -24.70
C GLY A 173 -41.47 -6.13 -23.50
N GLY A 174 -41.14 -5.72 -22.27
CA GLY A 174 -41.79 -6.15 -21.03
C GLY A 174 -41.37 -7.55 -20.56
N TYR A 175 -40.35 -8.15 -21.17
CA TYR A 175 -39.80 -9.45 -20.80
C TYR A 175 -38.67 -9.30 -19.78
N HIS A 176 -38.28 -10.41 -19.14
CA HIS A 176 -37.20 -10.40 -18.16
C HIS A 176 -35.93 -11.03 -18.75
N TRP A 177 -34.84 -10.25 -18.75
CA TRP A 177 -33.52 -10.76 -19.14
C TRP A 177 -32.89 -11.57 -18.01
N HIS A 178 -32.62 -12.85 -18.26
CA HIS A 178 -31.91 -13.72 -17.33
C HIS A 178 -30.52 -14.03 -17.86
N SER A 179 -29.49 -13.58 -17.14
CA SER A 179 -28.08 -13.74 -17.51
C SER A 179 -27.22 -14.12 -16.31
N PHE A 180 -26.04 -14.67 -16.59
CA PHE A 180 -25.01 -14.82 -15.59
C PHE A 180 -24.23 -13.51 -15.47
N ASP A 181 -24.63 -12.67 -14.52
CA ASP A 181 -23.98 -11.38 -14.24
C ASP A 181 -22.92 -11.55 -13.13
N ILE A 182 -21.65 -11.55 -13.51
CA ILE A 182 -20.53 -11.66 -12.56
C ILE A 182 -20.58 -10.44 -11.62
N SER A 183 -20.48 -10.68 -10.31
CA SER A 183 -20.58 -9.58 -9.35
C SER A 183 -19.38 -8.62 -9.46
N GLY A 184 -19.59 -7.51 -10.17
CA GLY A 184 -18.61 -6.44 -10.31
C GLY A 184 -18.23 -5.80 -8.97
N HIS A 185 -19.17 -5.73 -8.02
CA HIS A 185 -18.91 -5.24 -6.67
C HIS A 185 -17.99 -6.17 -5.88
N ALA A 186 -18.24 -7.48 -5.91
CA ALA A 186 -17.37 -8.45 -5.25
C ALA A 186 -15.95 -8.41 -5.84
N PHE A 187 -15.84 -8.37 -7.17
CA PHE A 187 -14.56 -8.19 -7.86
C PHE A 187 -13.85 -6.91 -7.40
N LEU A 188 -14.53 -5.76 -7.50
CA LEU A 188 -13.97 -4.44 -7.23
C LEU A 188 -13.49 -4.32 -5.79
N LEU A 189 -14.29 -4.75 -4.82
CA LEU A 189 -14.00 -4.60 -3.39
C LEU A 189 -12.86 -5.50 -2.93
N VAL A 190 -12.82 -6.75 -3.40
CA VAL A 190 -11.71 -7.67 -3.11
C VAL A 190 -10.42 -7.14 -3.75
N TYR A 191 -10.47 -6.79 -5.04
CA TYR A 191 -9.29 -6.35 -5.78
C TYR A 191 -8.70 -5.05 -5.21
N LEU A 192 -9.55 -4.07 -4.91
CA LEU A 192 -9.16 -2.81 -4.29
C LEU A 192 -8.50 -3.02 -2.93
N ASN A 193 -9.06 -3.88 -2.07
CA ASN A 193 -8.47 -4.19 -0.77
C ASN A 193 -7.08 -4.82 -0.88
N LEU A 194 -6.92 -5.82 -1.74
CA LEU A 194 -5.63 -6.50 -1.92
C LEU A 194 -4.58 -5.55 -2.49
N LEU A 195 -4.96 -4.70 -3.46
CA LEU A 195 -4.07 -3.68 -4.02
C LEU A 195 -3.63 -2.66 -2.98
N ILE A 196 -4.56 -2.15 -2.15
CA ILE A 196 -4.22 -1.20 -1.07
C ILE A 196 -3.20 -1.82 -0.10
N VAL A 197 -3.39 -3.08 0.31
CA VAL A 197 -2.48 -3.76 1.25
C VAL A 197 -1.08 -3.90 0.65
N GLU A 198 -0.98 -4.28 -0.62
CA GLU A 198 0.32 -4.43 -1.30
C GLU A 198 1.04 -3.09 -1.51
N GLU A 199 0.34 -2.07 -2.00
CA GLU A 199 0.94 -0.75 -2.23
C GLU A 199 1.32 -0.06 -0.92
N ALA A 200 0.55 -0.28 0.15
CA ALA A 200 0.87 0.24 1.48
C ALA A 200 2.17 -0.29 2.07
N LYS A 201 2.71 -1.44 1.61
CA LYS A 201 3.95 -2.03 2.14
C LYS A 201 5.15 -1.07 2.05
N SER A 202 5.11 -0.05 1.20
CA SER A 202 6.15 0.98 1.10
C SER A 202 6.35 1.81 2.39
N ILE A 203 5.37 1.84 3.30
CA ILE A 203 5.50 2.52 4.60
C ILE A 203 6.20 1.63 5.66
N VAL A 204 6.40 0.34 5.39
CA VAL A 204 7.07 -0.56 6.34
C VAL A 204 8.52 -0.14 6.48
N GLY A 205 8.91 0.26 7.70
CA GLY A 205 10.25 0.77 7.98
C GLY A 205 10.42 2.27 7.77
N TRP A 206 9.35 3.01 7.43
CA TRP A 206 9.40 4.45 7.21
C TRP A 206 9.99 5.23 8.39
N GLU A 207 9.61 4.87 9.62
CA GLU A 207 10.12 5.53 10.84
C GLU A 207 11.63 5.33 11.04
N GLY A 208 12.20 4.25 10.49
CA GLY A 208 13.64 3.99 10.53
C GLY A 208 14.45 4.96 9.68
N ILE A 209 13.84 5.57 8.65
CA ILE A 209 14.52 6.53 7.76
C ILE A 209 15.00 7.75 8.56
N ARG A 210 14.22 8.23 9.54
CA ARG A 210 14.63 9.36 10.40
C ARG A 210 15.90 9.05 11.19
N GLU A 211 16.01 7.83 11.73
CA GLU A 211 17.20 7.40 12.46
C GLU A 211 18.41 7.26 11.54
N GLN A 212 18.20 6.73 10.32
CA GLN A 212 19.25 6.65 9.31
C GLN A 212 19.78 8.03 8.90
N ILE A 213 18.88 8.98 8.63
CA ILE A 213 19.24 10.37 8.31
C ILE A 213 20.04 10.99 9.46
N ARG A 214 19.59 10.84 10.71
CA ARG A 214 20.29 11.38 11.89
C ARG A 214 21.71 10.82 12.04
N ASN A 215 21.89 9.51 11.85
CA ASN A 215 23.21 8.88 11.97
C ASN A 215 24.14 9.35 10.83
N GLU A 216 23.61 9.54 9.63
CA GLU A 216 24.36 10.07 8.49
C GLU A 216 24.76 11.54 8.68
N ASP A 217 23.85 12.37 9.19
CA ASP A 217 24.10 13.79 9.50
C ASP A 217 25.23 13.96 10.52
N HIS A 218 25.26 13.11 11.55
CA HIS A 218 26.31 13.09 12.56
C HIS A 218 27.67 12.69 11.96
N LYS A 219 27.70 11.64 11.15
CA LYS A 219 28.92 11.17 10.47
C LYS A 219 29.50 12.23 9.53
N ARG A 220 28.66 12.91 8.74
CA ARG A 220 29.08 13.97 7.81
C ARG A 220 29.57 15.23 8.54
N SER A 221 29.06 15.48 9.75
CA SER A 221 29.46 16.62 10.58
C SER A 221 30.78 16.37 11.34
N GLU A 222 31.06 15.12 11.73
CA GLU A 222 32.23 14.74 12.53
C GLU A 222 33.06 13.61 11.84
N PRO A 223 33.75 13.90 10.72
CA PRO A 223 34.42 12.88 9.90
C PRO A 223 35.58 12.16 10.61
N HIS A 224 36.09 12.68 11.73
CA HIS A 224 37.28 12.19 12.40
C HIS A 224 37.04 11.11 13.48
N GLN A 225 35.79 10.87 13.91
CA GLN A 225 35.49 9.91 15.01
C GLN A 225 34.90 8.56 14.58
N GLU A 226 34.36 8.43 13.36
CA GLU A 226 33.58 7.25 12.93
C GLU A 226 34.00 6.66 11.57
N ALA A 227 35.30 6.66 11.26
CA ALA A 227 35.83 6.16 9.98
C ALA A 227 35.51 4.66 9.68
N ASP A 228 35.10 3.89 10.68
CA ASP A 228 34.84 2.44 10.57
C ASP A 228 33.33 2.08 10.61
N SER A 229 32.44 3.07 10.69
CA SER A 229 30.98 2.91 10.71
C SER A 229 30.38 3.17 9.32
N LYS A 230 30.09 2.11 8.58
CA LYS A 230 29.34 2.21 7.32
C LYS A 230 27.85 2.37 7.62
N THR A 231 27.30 3.52 7.24
CA THR A 231 25.87 3.81 7.26
C THR A 231 25.22 3.33 5.96
N VAL A 232 23.91 3.07 5.99
CA VAL A 232 23.17 2.66 4.77
C VAL A 232 23.15 3.79 3.72
N LEU A 233 23.20 5.04 4.18
CA LEU A 233 23.14 6.24 3.35
C LEU A 233 24.51 6.72 2.85
N ASP A 234 25.62 6.10 3.26
CA ASP A 234 27.00 6.45 2.88
C ASP A 234 27.23 6.40 1.36
N VAL A 235 26.48 5.53 0.68
CA VAL A 235 26.58 5.31 -0.77
C VAL A 235 25.95 6.47 -1.56
N LEU A 236 25.12 7.31 -0.92
CA LEU A 236 24.40 8.39 -1.60
C LEU A 236 25.25 9.66 -1.77
N PRO A 237 25.34 10.20 -3.00
CA PRO A 237 25.93 11.51 -3.24
C PRO A 237 25.26 12.62 -2.41
N GLU A 238 26.03 13.65 -2.03
CA GLU A 238 25.55 14.78 -1.20
C GLU A 238 24.25 15.40 -1.70
N ARG A 239 24.14 15.55 -3.03
CA ARG A 239 22.95 16.07 -3.68
C ARG A 239 21.72 15.18 -3.46
N GLU A 240 21.86 13.88 -3.59
CA GLU A 240 20.75 12.93 -3.43
C GLU A 240 20.33 12.82 -1.95
N TYR A 241 21.30 12.84 -1.03
CA TYR A 241 21.04 12.88 0.41
C TYR A 241 20.25 14.12 0.83
N THR A 242 20.62 15.29 0.30
CA THR A 242 19.88 16.55 0.58
C THR A 242 18.44 16.47 0.08
N ILE A 243 18.22 15.93 -1.13
CA ILE A 243 16.88 15.72 -1.68
C ILE A 243 16.07 14.75 -0.81
N LEU A 244 16.68 13.65 -0.36
CA LEU A 244 16.05 12.70 0.54
C LEU A 244 15.59 13.36 1.83
N LYS A 245 16.47 14.13 2.50
CA LYS A 245 16.16 14.83 3.76
C LYS A 245 14.99 15.80 3.58
N LEU A 246 15.04 16.65 2.55
CA LEU A 246 13.98 17.61 2.23
C LEU A 246 12.64 16.92 1.93
N ASN A 247 12.65 15.90 1.06
CA ASN A 247 11.44 15.16 0.70
C ASN A 247 10.88 14.40 1.92
N TYR A 248 11.73 13.84 2.77
CA TYR A 248 11.29 13.13 3.97
C TYR A 248 10.56 14.07 4.93
N ASP A 249 11.18 15.21 5.26
CA ASP A 249 10.60 16.17 6.20
C ASP A 249 9.30 16.78 5.66
N GLN A 250 9.26 17.09 4.37
CA GLN A 250 8.08 17.69 3.74
C GLN A 250 6.95 16.68 3.50
N PHE A 251 7.24 15.46 3.02
CA PHE A 251 6.21 14.52 2.58
C PHE A 251 5.69 13.59 3.67
N THR A 252 6.46 13.33 4.73
CA THR A 252 6.03 12.44 5.84
C THR A 252 4.63 12.76 6.41
N PRO A 253 4.24 14.02 6.73
CA PRO A 253 2.90 14.28 7.24
C PRO A 253 1.80 13.92 6.24
N TYR A 254 2.00 14.19 4.95
CA TYR A 254 1.05 13.84 3.89
C TYR A 254 0.96 12.32 3.68
N ILE A 255 2.10 11.63 3.70
CA ILE A 255 2.16 10.16 3.58
C ILE A 255 1.41 9.50 4.74
N ARG A 256 1.58 10.00 5.97
CA ARG A 256 0.82 9.51 7.14
C ARG A 256 -0.68 9.75 7.00
N GLY A 257 -1.09 10.93 6.52
CA GLY A 257 -2.49 11.23 6.23
C GLY A 257 -3.09 10.33 5.15
N LEU A 258 -2.37 10.13 4.04
CA LEU A 258 -2.80 9.24 2.96
C LEU A 258 -2.89 7.78 3.43
N PHE A 259 -1.94 7.31 4.25
CA PHE A 259 -1.98 5.97 4.83
C PHE A 259 -3.21 5.76 5.74
N PHE A 260 -3.57 6.77 6.52
CA PHE A 260 -4.81 6.76 7.30
C PHE A 260 -6.05 6.64 6.38
N ILE A 261 -6.12 7.46 5.32
CA ILE A 261 -7.22 7.40 4.34
C ILE A 261 -7.28 6.04 3.65
N MET A 262 -6.16 5.48 3.22
CA MET A 262 -6.07 4.12 2.64
C MET A 262 -6.61 3.06 3.60
N THR A 263 -6.31 3.20 4.90
CA THR A 263 -6.83 2.30 5.93
C THR A 263 -8.35 2.41 6.05
N CYS A 264 -8.88 3.63 6.12
CA CYS A 264 -10.34 3.85 6.15
C CYS A 264 -11.04 3.29 4.91
N MET A 265 -10.44 3.47 3.72
CA MET A 265 -10.94 2.89 2.48
C MET A 265 -10.96 1.36 2.55
N SER A 266 -9.89 0.73 3.05
CA SER A 266 -9.84 -0.73 3.19
C SER A 266 -10.91 -1.28 4.14
N ILE A 267 -11.10 -0.65 5.31
CA ILE A 267 -12.16 -1.02 6.26
C ILE A 267 -13.54 -0.87 5.61
N LEU A 268 -13.78 0.25 4.94
CA LEU A 268 -15.05 0.50 4.26
C LEU A 268 -15.29 -0.55 3.16
N SER A 269 -14.26 -0.96 2.44
CA SER A 269 -14.35 -2.03 1.45
C SER A 269 -14.69 -3.39 2.07
N ASP A 270 -14.12 -3.73 3.23
CA ASP A 270 -14.46 -4.97 3.95
C ASP A 270 -15.94 -4.98 4.41
N VAL A 271 -16.44 -3.84 4.90
CA VAL A 271 -17.84 -3.67 5.29
C VAL A 271 -18.76 -3.78 4.07
N MET A 272 -18.42 -3.12 2.97
CA MET A 272 -19.21 -3.18 1.74
C MET A 272 -19.17 -4.57 1.08
N LEU A 273 -18.07 -5.30 1.21
CA LEU A 273 -17.97 -6.68 0.73
C LEU A 273 -18.90 -7.58 1.53
N THR A 274 -18.94 -7.41 2.85
CA THR A 274 -19.90 -8.11 3.73
C THR A 274 -21.35 -7.79 3.33
N CYS A 275 -21.67 -6.53 3.06
CA CYS A 275 -22.99 -6.15 2.55
C CYS A 275 -23.30 -6.79 1.18
N THR A 276 -22.28 -6.91 0.31
CA THR A 276 -22.39 -7.58 -0.99
C THR A 276 -22.71 -9.07 -0.83
N ILE A 277 -22.04 -9.74 0.11
CA ILE A 277 -22.29 -11.14 0.43
C ILE A 277 -23.75 -11.35 0.90
N ILE A 278 -24.26 -10.44 1.71
CA ILE A 278 -25.60 -10.58 2.32
C ILE A 278 -26.73 -10.23 1.35
N PHE A 279 -26.64 -9.11 0.61
CA PHE A 279 -27.83 -8.50 -0.01
C PHE A 279 -27.89 -8.56 -1.55
N PHE A 280 -26.80 -8.86 -2.26
CA PHE A 280 -26.70 -8.63 -3.71
C PHE A 280 -26.15 -9.84 -4.44
N HIS A 281 -26.64 -10.16 -5.65
CA HIS A 281 -26.21 -11.32 -6.47
C HIS A 281 -26.40 -12.70 -5.81
N THR A 282 -26.27 -13.75 -6.63
CA THR A 282 -26.23 -15.14 -6.17
C THR A 282 -24.80 -15.57 -5.84
N MET A 283 -24.65 -16.62 -5.03
CA MET A 283 -23.36 -17.19 -4.63
C MET A 283 -22.41 -17.44 -5.81
N PRO A 284 -22.81 -18.10 -6.93
CA PRO A 284 -21.88 -18.36 -8.03
C PRO A 284 -21.34 -17.08 -8.68
N GLN A 285 -22.18 -16.05 -8.81
CA GLN A 285 -21.80 -14.76 -9.37
C GLN A 285 -20.80 -14.00 -8.48
N LYS A 286 -20.99 -14.06 -7.15
CA LYS A 286 -20.09 -13.49 -6.15
C LYS A 286 -18.73 -14.18 -6.13
N ILE A 287 -18.73 -15.52 -6.12
CA ILE A 287 -17.51 -16.33 -6.14
C ILE A 287 -16.71 -16.06 -7.41
N ALA A 288 -17.36 -16.02 -8.58
CA ALA A 288 -16.70 -15.72 -9.84
C ALA A 288 -16.00 -14.34 -9.80
N GLY A 289 -16.70 -13.30 -9.31
CA GLY A 289 -16.12 -11.96 -9.18
C GLY A 289 -14.91 -11.93 -8.24
N GLY A 290 -15.02 -12.54 -7.06
CA GLY A 290 -13.91 -12.62 -6.11
C GLY A 290 -12.73 -13.46 -6.61
N ALA A 291 -12.98 -14.58 -7.29
CA ALA A 291 -11.93 -15.41 -7.86
C ALA A 291 -11.13 -14.67 -8.94
N ILE A 292 -11.82 -13.93 -9.83
CA ILE A 292 -11.17 -13.09 -10.84
C ILE A 292 -10.34 -11.99 -10.18
N ALA A 293 -10.83 -11.38 -9.09
CA ALA A 293 -10.07 -10.37 -8.34
C ALA A 293 -8.78 -10.94 -7.74
N MET A 294 -8.86 -12.09 -7.07
CA MET A 294 -7.70 -12.77 -6.47
C MET A 294 -6.70 -13.22 -7.53
N PHE A 295 -7.18 -13.76 -8.65
CA PHE A 295 -6.35 -14.14 -9.80
C PHE A 295 -5.64 -12.92 -10.42
N THR A 296 -6.36 -11.82 -10.62
CA THR A 296 -5.80 -10.58 -11.17
C THR A 296 -4.73 -10.00 -10.26
N TRP A 297 -4.99 -10.00 -8.94
CA TRP A 297 -4.00 -9.61 -7.94
C TRP A 297 -2.76 -10.50 -8.00
N PHE A 298 -2.92 -11.83 -8.04
CA PHE A 298 -1.82 -12.80 -8.10
C PHE A 298 -0.94 -12.66 -9.35
N ILE A 299 -1.50 -12.21 -10.48
CA ILE A 299 -0.70 -11.93 -11.68
C ILE A 299 0.08 -10.60 -11.54
N THR A 300 -0.46 -9.66 -10.77
CA THR A 300 0.09 -8.31 -10.66
C THR A 300 1.19 -8.19 -9.58
N TYR A 301 1.15 -9.02 -8.54
CA TYR A 301 2.06 -9.02 -7.37
C TYR A 301 2.64 -10.40 -7.09
#